data_AF-A0A355A2J9-F1
#
_entry.id   AF-A0A355A2J9-F1
#
_cell.length_a   1.000
_cell.length_b   1.000
_cell.length_c   1.000
_cell.angle_alpha   90.00
_cell.angle_beta   90.00
_cell.angle_gamma   90.00
#
_symmetry.space_group_name_H-M   'P 1'
#
loop_
_entity.id
_entity.type
_entity.pdbx_description
1 polymer ?
#
loop_
_entity_poly.entity_id
_entity_poly.type
_entity_poly.pdbx_seq_one_letter_code
_entity_poly.pdbx_strand_id
1 'polypeptide(L)'
;MCANIAQLAIQSLLYEVSASPKPGLVDRYNQGAHNDMDFFSFMASTASLVCYFYKAAAMGVKYAGQKATELFSALRGLGIEAEKAMLKATGGV
;
A
#
# COMPACT_ATOMS: atom_id res chain seq x y z
N MET A 1 7.62 -7.85 -15.33
CA MET A 1 6.40 -7.00 -15.28
C MET A 1 5.89 -6.82 -13.85
N CYS A 2 5.36 -7.84 -13.16
CA CYS A 2 4.75 -7.68 -11.82
C CYS A 2 5.69 -7.07 -10.76
N ALA A 3 6.97 -7.45 -10.74
CA ALA A 3 7.95 -6.87 -9.84
C ALA A 3 8.19 -5.37 -10.09
N ASN A 4 8.17 -4.94 -11.35
CA ASN A 4 8.32 -3.52 -11.69
C ASN A 4 7.08 -2.72 -11.24
N ILE A 5 5.87 -3.25 -11.44
CA ILE A 5 4.64 -2.64 -10.92
C ILE A 5 4.70 -2.49 -9.40
N ALA A 6 5.13 -3.54 -8.67
CA ALA A 6 5.28 -3.48 -7.23
C ALA A 6 6.30 -2.44 -6.78
N GLN A 7 7.46 -2.38 -7.44
CA GLN A 7 8.48 -1.37 -7.17
C GLN A 7 7.95 0.06 -7.39
N LEU A 8 7.27 0.29 -8.52
CA LEU A 8 6.69 1.61 -8.83
C LEU A 8 5.60 2.00 -7.82
N ALA A 9 4.74 1.07 -7.42
CA ALA A 9 3.71 1.34 -6.41
C ALA A 9 4.33 1.77 -5.08
N ILE A 10 5.35 1.06 -4.62
CA ILE A 10 6.07 1.39 -3.38
C ILE A 10 6.80 2.72 -3.50
N GLN A 11 7.52 2.95 -4.60
CA GLN A 11 8.21 4.21 -4.85
C GLN A 11 7.24 5.39 -4.87
N SER A 12 6.06 5.20 -5.47
CA SER A 12 5.03 6.23 -5.55
C SER A 12 4.47 6.59 -4.17
N LEU A 13 4.21 5.60 -3.31
CA LEU A 13 3.77 5.83 -1.93
C LEU A 13 4.84 6.55 -1.09
N LEU A 14 6.11 6.16 -1.24
CA LEU A 14 7.22 6.84 -0.56
C LEU A 14 7.38 8.30 -1.03
N TYR A 15 7.17 8.58 -2.32
CA TYR A 15 7.14 9.94 -2.84
C TYR A 15 5.92 10.73 -2.35
N GLU A 16 4.77 10.09 -2.25
CA GLU A 16 3.51 10.69 -1.81
C GLU A 16 3.56 11.18 -0.37
N VAL A 17 4.15 10.41 0.54
CA VAL A 17 4.35 10.83 1.93
C VAL A 17 5.51 11.83 2.06
N SER A 18 6.48 11.78 1.15
CA SER A 18 7.62 12.72 1.13
C SER A 18 7.28 14.08 0.52
N ALA A 19 6.16 14.21 -0.19
CA ALA A 19 5.72 15.48 -0.76
C ALA A 19 5.19 16.40 0.36
N SER A 20 5.75 17.60 0.48
CA SER A 20 5.38 18.54 1.56
C SER A 20 5.43 19.99 1.03
N PRO A 21 4.51 20.88 1.44
CA PRO A 21 3.41 20.64 2.39
C PRO A 21 2.24 19.85 1.78
N LYS A 22 1.52 19.10 2.61
CA LYS A 22 0.34 18.31 2.22
C LYS A 22 -0.82 18.54 3.21
N PRO A 23 -1.60 19.63 3.03
CA PRO A 23 -2.61 20.04 4.01
C PRO A 23 -3.61 18.93 4.37
N GLY A 24 -3.72 18.64 5.66
CA GLY A 24 -4.67 17.66 6.21
C GLY A 24 -4.22 16.19 6.12
N LEU A 25 -3.13 15.88 5.45
CA LEU A 25 -2.59 14.52 5.31
C LEU A 25 -1.21 14.40 5.97
N VAL A 26 -0.78 13.17 6.24
CA VAL A 26 0.58 12.91 6.72
C VAL A 26 1.61 13.31 5.66
N ASP A 27 2.62 14.08 6.07
CA ASP A 27 3.78 14.46 5.28
C ASP A 27 5.07 14.52 6.12
N ARG A 28 6.18 15.01 5.55
CA ARG A 28 7.46 15.14 6.27
C ARG A 28 7.46 16.18 7.39
N TYR A 29 6.57 17.17 7.32
CA TYR A 29 6.55 18.27 8.26
C TYR A 29 5.62 17.97 9.45
N ASN A 30 4.54 17.22 9.24
CA ASN A 30 3.55 16.95 10.26
C ASN A 30 2.64 15.74 9.94
N GLN A 31 1.89 15.31 10.95
CA GLN A 31 0.90 14.21 10.87
C GLN A 31 -0.46 14.62 10.25
N GLY A 32 -0.62 15.86 9.77
CA GLY A 32 -1.89 16.34 9.23
C GLY A 32 -3.00 16.28 10.27
N ALA A 33 -4.14 15.70 9.89
CA ALA A 33 -5.28 15.47 10.80
C ALA A 33 -5.14 14.17 11.64
N HIS A 34 -4.09 13.38 11.42
CA HIS A 34 -3.88 12.12 12.14
C HIS A 34 -3.28 12.37 13.53
N ASN A 35 -3.66 11.50 14.48
CA ASN A 35 -3.08 11.45 15.82
C ASN A 35 -2.43 10.08 16.11
N ASP A 36 -2.60 9.14 15.19
CA ASP A 36 -2.21 7.74 15.28
C ASP A 36 -1.07 7.40 14.30
N MET A 37 -0.92 8.15 13.22
CA MET A 37 0.10 7.94 12.18
C MET A 37 0.96 9.19 11.95
N ASP A 38 2.24 8.96 11.70
CA ASP A 38 3.26 9.94 11.32
C ASP A 38 4.00 9.52 10.03
N PHE A 39 4.97 10.33 9.62
CA PHE A 39 5.78 10.07 8.42
C PHE A 39 6.43 8.68 8.42
N PHE A 40 6.97 8.24 9.57
CA PHE A 40 7.73 6.99 9.66
C PHE A 40 6.85 5.75 9.71
N SER A 41 5.73 5.80 10.42
CA SER A 41 4.71 4.75 10.42
C SER A 41 4.08 4.58 9.03
N PHE A 42 3.84 5.67 8.29
CA PHE A 42 3.41 5.59 6.89
C PHE A 42 4.47 4.90 6.01
N MET A 43 5.75 5.25 6.17
CA MET A 43 6.85 4.59 5.44
C MET A 43 6.96 3.10 5.78
N ALA A 44 6.84 2.74 7.06
CA ALA A 44 6.88 1.34 7.53
C ALA A 44 5.71 0.54 6.96
N SER A 45 4.50 1.11 7.01
CA SER A 45 3.30 0.56 6.38
C SER A 45 3.51 0.33 4.88
N THR A 46 4.01 1.34 4.18
CA THR A 46 4.34 1.26 2.74
C THR A 46 5.31 0.12 2.45
N ALA A 47 6.42 0.01 3.18
CA ALA A 47 7.41 -1.04 2.98
C ALA A 47 6.83 -2.46 3.16
N SER A 48 5.83 -2.62 4.02
CA SER A 48 5.16 -3.91 4.24
C SER A 48 4.35 -4.39 3.01
N LEU A 49 3.96 -3.48 2.12
CA LEU A 49 3.08 -3.76 0.98
C LEU A 49 3.79 -4.31 -0.27
N VAL A 50 5.14 -4.40 -0.29
CA VAL A 50 5.90 -4.85 -1.47
C VAL A 50 5.38 -6.18 -2.01
N CYS A 51 5.19 -7.15 -1.10
CA CYS A 51 4.68 -8.48 -1.44
C CYS A 51 3.22 -8.43 -1.92
N TYR A 52 2.40 -7.54 -1.36
CA TYR A 52 1.01 -7.39 -1.77
C TYR A 52 0.91 -6.86 -3.20
N PHE A 53 1.60 -5.78 -3.53
CA PHE A 53 1.55 -5.22 -4.89
C PHE A 53 2.06 -6.19 -5.96
N TYR A 54 3.10 -6.98 -5.66
CA TYR A 54 3.54 -8.04 -6.56
C TYR A 54 2.43 -9.06 -6.81
N LYS A 55 1.80 -9.56 -5.74
CA LYS A 55 0.73 -10.56 -5.83
C LYS A 55 -0.49 -10.00 -6.53
N ALA A 56 -0.89 -8.77 -6.22
CA ALA A 56 -2.03 -8.10 -6.86
C ALA A 56 -1.81 -7.95 -8.37
N ALA A 57 -0.60 -7.51 -8.79
CA ALA A 57 -0.25 -7.44 -10.20
C ALA A 57 -0.27 -8.81 -10.89
N ALA A 58 0.28 -9.85 -10.24
CA ALA A 58 0.24 -11.21 -10.76
C ALA A 58 -1.19 -11.75 -10.90
N MET A 59 -2.09 -11.41 -9.96
CA MET A 59 -3.51 -11.77 -10.03
C MET A 59 -4.21 -11.05 -11.18
N GLY A 60 -3.90 -9.77 -11.42
CA GLY A 60 -4.41 -9.05 -12.60
C GLY A 60 -4.04 -9.74 -13.90
N VAL A 61 -2.79 -10.21 -14.04
CA VAL A 61 -2.35 -10.98 -15.21
C VAL A 61 -3.08 -12.33 -15.30
N LYS A 62 -3.19 -13.05 -14.19
CA LYS A 62 -3.83 -14.38 -14.15
C LYS A 62 -5.32 -14.34 -14.52
N TYR A 63 -6.03 -13.29 -14.11
CA TYR A 63 -7.47 -13.12 -14.35
C TYR A 63 -7.77 -12.24 -15.58
N ALA A 64 -6.77 -11.96 -16.42
CA ALA A 64 -6.99 -11.20 -17.65
C ALA A 64 -8.05 -11.87 -18.53
N GLY A 65 -9.04 -11.10 -18.98
CA GLY A 65 -10.17 -11.60 -19.77
C GLY A 65 -11.29 -12.28 -18.96
N GLN A 66 -11.12 -12.46 -17.64
CA GLN A 66 -12.18 -12.95 -16.75
C GLN A 66 -13.04 -11.78 -16.21
N LYS A 67 -14.14 -12.11 -15.53
CA LYS A 67 -15.00 -11.09 -14.92
C LYS A 67 -14.26 -10.37 -13.78
N ALA A 68 -14.42 -9.06 -13.70
CA ALA A 68 -13.82 -8.25 -12.64
C ALA A 68 -14.20 -8.73 -11.22
N THR A 69 -15.40 -9.31 -11.05
CA THR A 69 -15.86 -9.88 -9.78
C THR A 69 -15.02 -11.06 -9.29
N GLU A 70 -14.49 -11.87 -10.22
CA GLU A 70 -13.64 -13.02 -9.88
C GLU A 70 -12.26 -12.55 -9.43
N LEU A 71 -11.67 -11.59 -10.14
CA LEU A 71 -10.44 -10.92 -9.72
C LEU A 71 -10.61 -10.25 -8.35
N PHE A 72 -11.71 -9.50 -8.16
CA PHE A 72 -11.99 -8.79 -6.92
C PHE A 72 -12.11 -9.74 -5.72
N SER A 73 -12.83 -10.86 -5.89
CA SER A 73 -12.95 -11.90 -4.85
C SER A 73 -11.57 -12.44 -4.46
N ALA A 74 -10.70 -12.69 -5.44
CA ALA A 74 -9.37 -13.21 -5.19
C ALA A 74 -8.42 -12.17 -4.57
N LEU A 75 -8.53 -10.89 -4.95
CA LEU A 75 -7.76 -9.79 -4.35
C LEU A 75 -8.16 -9.52 -2.90
N ARG A 76 -9.42 -9.75 -2.52
CA ARG A 76 -9.91 -9.49 -1.15
C ARG A 76 -9.13 -10.27 -0.10
N GLY A 77 -8.83 -11.54 -0.36
CA GLY A 77 -8.00 -12.36 0.56
C GLY A 77 -6.58 -11.80 0.70
N LEU A 78 -5.98 -11.35 -0.41
CA LEU A 78 -4.66 -10.71 -0.38
C LEU A 78 -4.68 -9.37 0.36
N GLY A 79 -5.76 -8.59 0.22
CA GLY A 79 -5.94 -7.32 0.90
C GLY A 79 -6.00 -7.47 2.42
N ILE A 80 -6.72 -8.48 2.92
CA ILE A 80 -6.79 -8.79 4.36
C ILE A 80 -5.39 -9.11 4.92
N GLU A 81 -4.59 -9.90 4.20
CA GLU A 81 -3.22 -10.21 4.63
C GLU A 81 -2.29 -8.98 4.55
N ALA A 82 -2.51 -8.10 3.58
CA ALA A 82 -1.79 -6.84 3.48
C ALA A 82 -2.12 -5.90 4.65
N GLU A 83 -3.39 -5.81 5.05
CA GLU A 83 -3.85 -5.05 6.21
C GLU A 83 -3.20 -5.52 7.50
N LYS A 84 -3.16 -6.85 7.73
CA LYS A 84 -2.44 -7.44 8.86
C LYS A 84 -0.94 -7.11 8.84
N ALA A 85 -0.33 -7.13 7.66
CA ALA A 85 1.10 -6.80 7.51
C ALA A 85 1.37 -5.33 7.82
N MET A 86 0.52 -4.41 7.36
CA MET A 86 0.59 -2.98 7.68
C MET A 86 0.44 -2.77 9.18
N LEU A 87 -0.62 -3.30 9.80
CA LEU A 87 -0.90 -3.17 11.23
C LEU A 87 0.27 -3.68 12.09
N LYS A 88 0.89 -4.79 11.68
CA LYS A 88 2.08 -5.32 12.35
C LYS A 88 3.29 -4.40 12.18
N ALA A 89 3.51 -3.86 10.99
CA ALA A 89 4.66 -3.01 10.68
C ALA A 89 4.60 -1.66 11.40
N THR A 90 3.40 -1.17 11.69
CA THR A 90 3.14 0.10 12.38
C THR A 90 2.95 -0.05 13.89
N GLY A 91 2.89 -1.28 14.41
CA GLY A 91 2.68 -1.52 15.84
C GLY A 91 1.23 -1.33 16.30
N GLY A 92 0.26 -1.45 15.40
CA GLY A 92 -1.17 -1.37 15.73
C GLY A 92 -1.89 -0.13 15.18
N VAL A 93 -1.22 0.66 14.35
CA VAL A 93 -1.80 1.81 13.62
C VAL A 93 -2.28 1.38 12.24
#